data_AF-A0A1G8P608-F1
#
_entry.id   AF-A0A1G8P608-F1
#
_cell.length_a   1.000
_cell.length_b   1.000
_cell.length_c   1.000
_cell.angle_alpha   90.00
_cell.angle_beta   90.00
_cell.angle_gamma   90.00
#
_symmetry.space_group_name_H-M   'P 1'
#
loop_
_entity.id
_entity.type
_entity.pdbx_description
1 polymer ?
#
loop_
_entity_poly.entity_id
_entity_poly.type
_entity_poly.pdbx_seq_one_letter_code
_entity_poly.pdbx_strand_id
1 'polypeptide(L)'
;MQITVKAKLLPTSEQRELLKTATVEYIRLINTIVSECIEADELIKHTSGTVLAALPSALKNQAIQDAKSVYKKFRKTKIRSVLKKPVCIWNNQNWILKNGVLRFPVLVNGKSTRINVPVLLSTYQLEKLNGKLGTLRITKKSGKWIAQIAVTVED
;
A
#
# COMPACT_ATOMS: atom_id res chain seq x y z
N MET A 1 4.46 -7.62 21.23
CA MET A 1 5.19 -6.56 20.45
C MET A 1 4.76 -6.45 18.96
N GLN A 2 4.93 -5.31 18.25
CA GLN A 2 4.77 -5.21 16.78
C GLN A 2 6.12 -5.14 16.04
N ILE A 3 6.31 -5.99 15.04
CA ILE A 3 7.51 -6.04 14.19
C ILE A 3 7.16 -5.85 12.70
N THR A 4 8.16 -5.56 11.88
CA THR A 4 8.02 -5.50 10.42
C THR A 4 8.97 -6.49 9.74
N VAL A 5 8.41 -7.48 9.06
CA VAL A 5 9.17 -8.42 8.23
C VAL A 5 9.31 -7.85 6.81
N LYS A 6 10.53 -7.81 6.29
CA LYS A 6 10.82 -7.31 4.93
C LYS A 6 11.25 -8.47 4.04
N ALA A 7 10.55 -8.71 2.95
CA ALA A 7 10.85 -9.82 2.04
C ALA A 7 10.87 -9.35 0.59
N LYS A 8 11.73 -9.98 -0.23
CA LYS A 8 11.86 -9.64 -1.66
C LYS A 8 10.73 -10.30 -2.44
N LEU A 9 10.03 -9.52 -3.27
CA LEU A 9 9.08 -10.04 -4.24
C LEU A 9 9.79 -10.48 -5.52
N LEU A 10 9.25 -11.53 -6.16
CA LEU A 10 9.70 -12.05 -7.45
C LEU A 10 8.60 -11.91 -8.52
N PRO A 11 8.18 -10.67 -8.86
CA PRO A 11 7.12 -10.46 -9.86
C PRO A 11 7.61 -10.76 -11.28
N THR A 12 6.69 -11.20 -12.15
CA THR A 12 6.90 -11.26 -13.61
C THR A 12 7.08 -9.87 -14.21
N SER A 13 7.50 -9.78 -15.48
CA SER A 13 7.60 -8.47 -16.18
C SER A 13 6.29 -7.70 -16.18
N GLU A 14 5.18 -8.37 -16.48
CA GLU A 14 3.83 -7.77 -16.44
C GLU A 14 3.47 -7.28 -15.03
N GLN A 15 3.68 -8.13 -14.01
CA GLN A 15 3.41 -7.76 -12.62
C GLN A 15 4.27 -6.57 -12.15
N ARG A 16 5.50 -6.42 -12.66
CA ARG A 16 6.34 -5.24 -12.35
C ARG A 16 5.72 -3.95 -12.87
N GLU A 17 5.16 -3.96 -14.07
CA GLU A 17 4.48 -2.78 -14.64
C GLU A 17 3.17 -2.47 -13.90
N LEU A 18 2.40 -3.51 -13.53
CA LEU A 18 1.22 -3.35 -12.67
C LEU A 18 1.57 -2.70 -11.32
N LEU A 19 2.63 -3.21 -10.65
CA LEU A 19 3.11 -2.64 -9.39
C LEU A 19 3.63 -1.21 -9.56
N LYS A 20 4.38 -0.92 -10.62
CA LYS A 20 4.89 0.42 -10.91
C LYS A 20 3.73 1.41 -11.08
N THR A 21 2.76 1.06 -11.91
CA THR A 21 1.56 1.88 -12.16
C THR A 21 0.80 2.12 -10.86
N ALA A 22 0.50 1.05 -10.11
CA ALA A 22 -0.24 1.15 -8.86
C ALA A 22 0.48 2.03 -7.82
N THR A 23 1.78 1.83 -7.62
CA THR A 23 2.55 2.57 -6.59
C THR A 23 2.71 4.05 -6.87
N VAL A 24 2.76 4.45 -8.14
CA VAL A 24 2.78 5.86 -8.55
C VAL A 24 1.39 6.46 -8.41
N GLU A 25 0.36 5.76 -8.89
CA GLU A 25 -1.01 6.23 -8.85
C GLU A 25 -1.53 6.39 -7.40
N TYR A 26 -1.10 5.51 -6.51
CA TYR A 26 -1.43 5.56 -5.08
C TYR A 26 -0.94 6.85 -4.41
N ILE A 27 0.32 7.24 -4.62
CA ILE A 27 0.85 8.48 -4.05
C ILE A 27 0.27 9.71 -4.74
N ARG A 28 -0.03 9.63 -6.05
CA ARG A 28 -0.72 10.70 -6.79
C ARG A 28 -2.07 10.97 -6.15
N LEU A 29 -2.88 9.93 -5.95
CA LEU A 29 -4.21 10.03 -5.33
C LEU A 29 -4.13 10.66 -3.93
N ILE A 30 -3.19 10.23 -3.10
CA ILE A 30 -3.00 10.82 -1.76
C ILE A 30 -2.68 12.31 -1.87
N ASN A 31 -1.72 12.69 -2.71
CA ASN A 31 -1.33 14.09 -2.86
C ASN A 31 -2.47 14.96 -3.42
N THR A 32 -3.30 14.42 -4.30
CA THR A 32 -4.50 15.08 -4.83
C THR A 32 -5.50 15.33 -3.70
N ILE A 33 -5.93 14.30 -2.97
CA ILE A 33 -6.90 14.44 -1.86
C ILE A 33 -6.40 15.42 -0.81
N VAL A 34 -5.11 15.35 -0.45
CA VAL A 34 -4.51 16.28 0.51
C VAL A 34 -4.55 17.71 0.01
N SER A 35 -4.30 17.95 -1.28
CA SER A 35 -4.36 19.29 -1.86
C SER A 35 -5.78 19.84 -1.84
N GLU A 36 -6.77 19.04 -2.24
CA GLU A 36 -8.19 19.41 -2.19
C GLU A 36 -8.63 19.77 -0.75
N CYS A 37 -8.23 18.97 0.24
CA CYS A 37 -8.55 19.25 1.66
C CYS A 37 -7.85 20.51 2.19
N ILE A 38 -6.64 20.82 1.71
CA ILE A 38 -5.93 22.05 2.08
C ILE A 38 -6.62 23.27 1.47
N GLU A 39 -7.01 23.19 0.20
CA GLU A 39 -7.66 24.27 -0.54
C GLU A 39 -9.06 24.58 0.03
N ALA A 40 -9.79 23.56 0.45
CA ALA A 40 -11.08 23.72 1.12
C ALA A 40 -10.99 24.08 2.62
N ASP A 41 -9.78 24.03 3.21
CA ASP A 41 -9.51 24.09 4.65
C ASP A 41 -10.38 23.14 5.52
N GLU A 42 -10.83 22.03 4.94
CA GLU A 42 -11.63 21.03 5.64
C GLU A 42 -11.35 19.59 5.16
N LEU A 43 -11.84 18.61 5.91
CA LEU A 43 -11.69 17.20 5.56
C LEU A 43 -12.81 16.78 4.58
N ILE A 44 -12.48 16.73 3.29
CA ILE A 44 -13.44 16.32 2.26
C ILE A 44 -13.76 14.82 2.39
N LYS A 45 -15.04 14.47 2.35
CA LYS A 45 -15.51 13.09 2.43
C LYS A 45 -15.40 12.37 1.09
N HIS A 46 -14.25 11.74 0.86
CA HIS A 46 -14.05 10.86 -0.30
C HIS A 46 -14.46 9.40 -0.02
N THR A 47 -14.89 8.72 -1.08
CA THR A 47 -15.09 7.26 -1.13
C THR A 47 -14.35 6.69 -2.35
N SER A 48 -14.20 5.36 -2.43
CA SER A 48 -13.60 4.72 -3.61
C SER A 48 -14.35 5.01 -4.92
N GLY A 49 -15.64 5.34 -4.86
CA GLY A 49 -16.47 5.68 -6.03
C GLY A 49 -16.32 7.13 -6.48
N THR A 50 -16.01 8.05 -5.57
CA THR A 50 -15.89 9.48 -5.88
C THR A 50 -14.49 9.87 -6.33
N VAL A 51 -13.47 9.07 -6.01
CA VAL A 51 -12.08 9.37 -6.40
C VAL A 51 -11.71 8.75 -7.75
N LEU A 52 -11.18 9.59 -8.64
CA LEU A 52 -10.65 9.16 -9.93
C LEU A 52 -9.21 8.69 -9.77
N ALA A 53 -9.04 7.37 -9.73
CA ALA A 53 -7.72 6.74 -9.74
C ALA A 53 -7.76 5.36 -10.39
N ALA A 54 -6.71 5.03 -11.13
CA ALA A 54 -6.51 3.72 -11.75
C ALA A 54 -6.05 2.67 -10.72
N LEU A 55 -6.86 2.47 -9.67
CA LEU A 55 -6.59 1.59 -8.54
C LEU A 55 -7.84 0.77 -8.19
N PRO A 56 -7.69 -0.47 -7.67
CA PRO A 56 -8.80 -1.21 -7.08
C PRO A 56 -9.35 -0.48 -5.85
N SER A 57 -10.62 -0.70 -5.53
CA SER A 57 -11.30 -0.03 -4.41
C SER A 57 -10.57 -0.20 -3.07
N ALA A 58 -9.95 -1.34 -2.83
CA ALA A 58 -9.12 -1.59 -1.65
C ALA A 58 -7.98 -0.57 -1.50
N LEU A 59 -7.25 -0.30 -2.59
CA LEU A 59 -6.16 0.66 -2.61
C LEU A 59 -6.67 2.10 -2.55
N LYS A 60 -7.77 2.42 -3.25
CA LYS A 60 -8.42 3.74 -3.13
C LYS A 60 -8.81 4.04 -1.68
N ASN A 61 -9.45 3.09 -1.01
CA ASN A 61 -9.86 3.26 0.39
C ASN A 61 -8.66 3.44 1.32
N GLN A 62 -7.58 2.68 1.14
CA GLN A 62 -6.37 2.89 1.94
C GLN A 62 -5.73 4.25 1.65
N ALA A 63 -5.64 4.67 0.38
CA ALA A 63 -5.12 5.99 0.01
C ALA A 63 -5.93 7.13 0.64
N ILE A 64 -7.26 7.02 0.68
CA ILE A 64 -8.12 8.00 1.36
C ILE A 64 -7.76 8.09 2.86
N GLN A 65 -7.58 6.96 3.55
CA GLN A 65 -7.22 6.98 4.97
C GLN A 65 -5.82 7.56 5.22
N ASP A 66 -4.87 7.23 4.35
CA ASP A 66 -3.51 7.77 4.41
C ASP A 66 -3.51 9.28 4.16
N ALA A 67 -4.31 9.76 3.20
CA ALA A 67 -4.51 11.18 2.92
C ALA A 67 -5.06 11.94 4.13
N LYS A 68 -6.05 11.38 4.84
CA LYS A 68 -6.54 11.97 6.10
C LYS A 68 -5.44 12.14 7.14
N SER A 69 -4.55 11.15 7.25
CA SER A 69 -3.41 11.20 8.18
C SER A 69 -2.41 12.29 7.79
N VAL A 70 -2.12 12.43 6.49
CA VAL A 70 -1.24 13.48 5.97
C VAL A 70 -1.86 14.87 6.18
N TYR A 71 -3.15 15.04 5.88
CA TYR A 71 -3.87 16.29 6.12
C TYR A 71 -3.91 16.67 7.61
N LYS A 72 -4.17 15.70 8.50
CA LYS A 72 -4.11 15.91 9.95
C LYS A 72 -2.72 16.37 10.40
N LYS A 73 -1.66 15.84 9.80
CA LYS A 73 -0.28 16.31 10.04
C LYS A 73 -0.11 17.76 9.55
N PHE A 74 -0.57 18.09 8.35
CA PHE A 74 -0.56 19.46 7.84
C PHE A 74 -1.33 20.42 8.77
N ARG A 75 -2.52 20.07 9.26
CA ARG A 75 -3.27 20.92 10.19
C ARG A 75 -2.48 21.26 11.45
N LYS A 76 -1.65 20.32 11.94
CA LYS A 76 -0.79 20.51 13.12
C LYS A 76 0.48 21.31 12.83
N THR A 77 1.14 21.05 11.70
CA THR A 77 2.47 21.62 11.42
C THR A 77 2.45 22.79 10.46
N LYS A 78 1.36 22.97 9.71
CA LYS A 78 1.21 23.90 8.57
C LYS A 78 2.23 23.69 7.44
N ILE A 79 2.90 22.54 7.41
CA ILE A 79 3.88 22.18 6.37
C ILE A 79 3.22 21.30 5.32
N ARG A 80 3.09 21.81 4.07
CA ARG A 80 2.56 21.04 2.93
C ARG A 80 3.56 19.97 2.51
N SER A 81 3.30 18.73 2.91
CA SER A 81 4.13 17.56 2.57
C SER A 81 3.61 16.89 1.30
N VAL A 82 4.49 16.66 0.32
CA VAL A 82 4.18 15.93 -0.92
C VAL A 82 4.89 14.59 -0.91
N LEU A 83 4.15 13.49 -1.09
CA LEU A 83 4.70 12.15 -1.20
C LEU A 83 5.41 11.98 -2.54
N LYS A 84 6.71 11.69 -2.50
CA LYS A 84 7.55 11.51 -3.71
C LYS A 84 7.98 10.07 -3.97
N LYS A 85 7.90 9.19 -2.97
CA LYS A 85 8.40 7.81 -3.05
C LYS A 85 7.23 6.86 -3.35
N PRO A 86 7.20 6.20 -4.52
CA PRO A 86 6.12 5.28 -4.87
C PRO A 86 5.95 4.15 -3.85
N VAL A 87 4.70 3.91 -3.48
CA VAL A 87 4.30 2.90 -2.48
C VAL A 87 2.86 2.49 -2.72
N CYS A 88 2.51 1.25 -2.38
CA CYS A 88 1.12 0.85 -2.16
C CYS A 88 1.00 0.15 -0.80
N ILE A 89 -0.14 0.35 -0.17
CA ILE A 89 -0.44 -0.21 1.14
C ILE A 89 -1.79 -0.93 1.07
N TRP A 90 -1.82 -2.18 1.52
CA TRP A 90 -3.05 -2.97 1.68
C TRP A 90 -3.26 -3.26 3.15
N ASN A 91 -4.49 -3.05 3.63
CA ASN A 91 -4.89 -3.54 4.95
C ASN A 91 -4.93 -5.07 5.00
N ASN A 92 -4.93 -5.66 6.19
CA ASN A 92 -4.86 -7.11 6.40
C ASN A 92 -6.01 -7.93 5.79
N GLN A 93 -7.14 -7.30 5.45
CA GLN A 93 -8.27 -7.99 4.79
C GLN A 93 -8.05 -8.14 3.27
N ASN A 94 -7.16 -7.33 2.70
CA ASN A 94 -6.99 -7.20 1.26
C ASN A 94 -5.78 -7.95 0.71
N TRP A 95 -5.07 -8.73 1.52
CA TRP A 95 -3.97 -9.56 1.04
C TRP A 95 -3.87 -10.87 1.82
N ILE A 96 -3.22 -11.86 1.22
CA ILE A 96 -2.96 -13.17 1.82
C ILE A 96 -1.52 -13.56 1.51
N LEU A 97 -0.79 -14.13 2.48
CA LEU A 97 0.46 -14.85 2.24
C LEU A 97 0.21 -16.33 2.52
N LYS A 98 0.40 -17.18 1.51
CA LYS A 98 0.27 -18.63 1.65
C LYS A 98 1.34 -19.32 0.81
N ASN A 99 2.03 -20.30 1.36
CA ASN A 99 3.05 -21.11 0.68
C ASN A 99 4.10 -20.25 -0.07
N GLY A 100 4.60 -19.18 0.58
CA GLY A 100 5.58 -18.27 -0.03
C GLY A 100 5.03 -17.38 -1.15
N VAL A 101 3.72 -17.32 -1.34
CA VAL A 101 3.07 -16.49 -2.37
C VAL A 101 2.20 -15.42 -1.73
N LEU A 102 2.46 -14.17 -2.08
CA LEU A 102 1.61 -13.03 -1.74
C LEU A 102 0.51 -12.86 -2.78
N ARG A 103 -0.73 -12.79 -2.32
CA ARG A 103 -1.92 -12.56 -3.14
C ARG A 103 -2.60 -11.27 -2.72
N PHE A 104 -2.71 -10.30 -3.63
CA PHE A 104 -3.31 -8.99 -3.36
C PHE A 104 -3.92 -8.38 -4.64
N PRO A 105 -4.94 -7.51 -4.52
CA PRO A 105 -5.61 -6.90 -5.66
C PRO A 105 -4.79 -5.76 -6.26
N VAL A 106 -4.72 -5.74 -7.59
CA VAL A 106 -4.27 -4.63 -8.43
C VAL A 106 -5.32 -4.37 -9.51
N LEU A 107 -5.17 -3.30 -10.29
CA LEU A 107 -6.06 -3.05 -11.44
C LEU A 107 -5.47 -3.70 -12.70
N VAL A 108 -6.25 -4.56 -13.36
CA VAL A 108 -5.89 -5.17 -14.65
C VAL A 108 -7.05 -4.93 -15.61
N ASN A 109 -6.78 -4.24 -16.73
CA ASN A 109 -7.80 -3.90 -17.73
C ASN A 109 -9.06 -3.25 -17.13
N GLY A 110 -8.86 -2.30 -16.21
CA GLY A 110 -9.95 -1.59 -15.52
C GLY A 110 -10.68 -2.40 -14.44
N LYS A 111 -10.33 -3.68 -14.24
CA LYS A 111 -10.96 -4.57 -13.26
C LYS A 111 -10.04 -4.85 -12.08
N SER A 112 -10.61 -4.96 -10.89
CA SER A 112 -9.87 -5.33 -9.68
C SER A 112 -9.56 -6.82 -9.70
N THR A 113 -8.28 -7.17 -9.88
CA THR A 113 -7.82 -8.56 -10.03
C THR A 113 -6.76 -8.88 -8.99
N ARG A 114 -6.93 -10.00 -8.28
CA ARG A 114 -5.90 -10.50 -7.35
C ARG A 114 -4.80 -11.23 -8.12
N ILE A 115 -3.58 -10.71 -8.05
CA ILE A 115 -2.39 -11.35 -8.62
C ILE A 115 -1.66 -12.16 -7.55
N ASN A 116 -0.92 -13.17 -7.97
CA ASN A 116 -0.06 -14.00 -7.13
C ASN A 116 1.41 -13.67 -7.42
N VAL A 117 2.15 -13.27 -6.39
CA VAL A 117 3.55 -12.86 -6.50
C VAL A 117 4.39 -13.69 -5.53
N PRO A 118 5.33 -14.52 -6.01
CA PRO A 118 6.23 -15.26 -5.14
C PRO A 118 7.08 -14.32 -4.29
N VAL A 119 7.37 -14.75 -3.08
CA VAL A 119 8.15 -14.02 -2.08
C VAL A 119 9.35 -14.87 -1.68
N LEU A 120 10.54 -14.28 -1.74
CA LEU A 120 11.73 -14.90 -1.20
C LEU A 120 11.76 -14.69 0.32
N LEU A 121 11.53 -15.78 1.07
CA LEU A 121 11.51 -15.81 2.53
C LEU A 121 12.62 -16.73 3.04
N SER A 122 13.39 -16.26 4.03
CA SER A 122 14.26 -17.12 4.84
C SER A 122 13.48 -17.79 5.96
N THR A 123 14.04 -18.85 6.56
CA THR A 123 13.46 -19.54 7.73
C THR A 123 13.13 -18.57 8.86
N TYR A 124 14.06 -17.67 9.18
CA TYR A 124 13.85 -16.61 10.18
C TYR A 124 12.65 -15.70 9.84
N GLN A 125 12.49 -15.32 8.58
CA GLN A 125 11.36 -14.48 8.18
C GLN A 125 10.03 -15.23 8.27
N LEU A 126 10.02 -16.51 7.91
CA LEU A 126 8.85 -17.39 8.06
C LEU A 126 8.41 -17.50 9.52
N GLU A 127 9.34 -17.76 10.44
CA GLU A 127 9.05 -17.82 11.88
C GLU A 127 8.43 -16.52 12.39
N LYS A 128 8.97 -15.36 11.97
CA LYS A 128 8.44 -14.04 12.35
C LYS A 128 7.07 -13.72 11.73
N LEU A 129 6.63 -14.46 10.72
CA LEU A 129 5.32 -14.30 10.08
C LEU A 129 4.22 -15.16 10.71
N ASN A 130 4.53 -15.96 11.75
CA ASN A 130 3.54 -16.79 12.46
C ASN A 130 2.62 -15.98 13.39
N GLY A 131 2.93 -14.71 13.67
CA GLY A 131 2.07 -13.83 14.46
C GLY A 131 0.87 -13.28 13.68
N LYS A 132 0.07 -12.42 14.33
CA LYS A 132 -1.09 -11.77 13.69
C LYS A 132 -0.64 -10.80 12.62
N LEU A 133 -0.94 -11.13 11.36
CA LEU A 133 -0.58 -10.33 10.20
C LEU A 133 -1.39 -9.03 10.13
N GLY A 134 -0.69 -7.93 9.84
CA GLY A 134 -1.23 -6.58 9.73
C GLY A 134 -1.16 -6.04 8.31
N THR A 135 -0.72 -4.79 8.20
CA THR A 135 -0.62 -4.09 6.93
C THR A 135 0.49 -4.67 6.04
N LEU A 136 0.21 -4.79 4.74
CA LEU A 136 1.21 -5.05 3.70
C LEU A 136 1.56 -3.73 3.01
N ARG A 137 2.85 -3.38 2.98
CA ARG A 137 3.39 -2.24 2.25
C ARG A 137 4.37 -2.73 1.18
N ILE A 138 4.13 -2.38 -0.08
CA ILE A 138 5.03 -2.71 -1.19
C ILE A 138 5.73 -1.45 -1.71
N THR A 139 7.05 -1.53 -1.86
CA THR A 139 7.89 -0.46 -2.40
C THR A 139 8.94 -1.01 -3.35
N LYS A 140 9.53 -0.15 -4.18
CA LYS A 140 10.71 -0.48 -4.99
C LYS A 140 11.96 0.16 -4.36
N LYS A 141 12.96 -0.66 -4.02
CA LYS A 141 14.23 -0.22 -3.44
C LYS A 141 15.40 -0.84 -4.21
N SER A 142 16.29 0.00 -4.75
CA SER A 142 17.48 -0.43 -5.51
C SER A 142 17.13 -1.46 -6.60
N GLY A 143 16.10 -1.16 -7.40
CA GLY A 143 15.62 -2.04 -8.48
C GLY A 143 14.76 -3.23 -8.02
N LYS A 144 14.73 -3.55 -6.71
CA LYS A 144 14.04 -4.72 -6.15
C LYS A 144 12.69 -4.33 -5.56
N TRP A 145 11.67 -5.17 -5.77
CA TRP A 145 10.37 -5.03 -5.12
C TRP A 145 10.41 -5.66 -3.74
N ILE A 146 10.04 -4.90 -2.72
CA ILE A 146 10.09 -5.32 -1.31
C ILE A 146 8.69 -5.24 -0.72
N ALA A 147 8.22 -6.36 -0.17
CA ALA A 147 7.07 -6.42 0.71
C ALA A 147 7.52 -6.18 2.15
N GLN A 148 6.82 -5.30 2.85
CA GLN A 148 6.97 -5.04 4.27
C GLN A 148 5.66 -5.44 4.94
N ILE A 149 5.71 -6.45 5.79
CA ILE A 149 4.55 -7.02 6.45
C ILE A 149 4.64 -6.67 7.93
N ALA A 150 3.66 -5.93 8.43
CA ALA A 150 3.51 -5.73 9.87
C ALA A 150 3.02 -7.03 10.51
N VAL A 151 3.62 -7.43 11.63
CA VAL A 151 3.22 -8.60 12.41
C VAL A 151 3.14 -8.21 13.86
N THR A 152 2.03 -8.53 14.50
CA THR A 152 1.90 -8.49 15.96
C THR A 152 2.26 -9.87 16.50
N VAL A 153 3.34 -9.93 17.27
CA VAL A 153 3.72 -11.11 18.05
C VAL A 153 3.16 -10.92 19.45
N GLU A 154 2.44 -11.93 19.93
CA GLU A 154 2.10 -12.05 21.34
C GLU A 154 3.37 -12.42 22.10
N ASP A 155 3.55 -11.83 23.28
CA ASP A 155 4.74 -12.04 24.11
C ASP A 155 4.69 -13.41 24.79
#